data_AF-A0A927XH43-F1
#
_entry.id   AF-A0A927XH43-F1
#
_cell.length_a   1.000
_cell.length_b   1.000
_cell.length_c   1.000
_cell.angle_alpha   90.00
_cell.angle_beta   90.00
_cell.angle_gamma   90.00
#
_symmetry.space_group_name_H-M   'P 1'
#
loop_
_entity.id
_entity.type
_entity.pdbx_description
1 polymer ?
#
loop_
_entity_poly.entity_id
_entity_poly.type
_entity_poly.pdbx_seq_one_letter_code
_entity_poly.pdbx_strand_id
1 'polypeptide(L)'
;MIIVIHEFGHVITIILLKYDIESINIYPFGGITKINKPINSKIIHDILIAVSGVLFQYIIVNIICIFNIFEYQTVYIIKSYNIILIVFNLFPIVPLDGSKLFESILNMFFSYKKSFHITFIISVLSIILFINYNMINSLNNYLIIALLIFYTYRYYIDFKYIFNKFLLERVLYKFSYKKIKNNTKNIDDLRREYKHYFKGKNKYVSEEEKIKDKFGKIV
;
A
#
# COMPACT_ATOMS: atom_id res chain seq x y z
N MET A 1 17.78 -6.94 -13.12
CA MET A 1 17.93 -5.51 -13.51
C MET A 1 16.62 -4.73 -13.40
N ILE A 2 15.54 -5.14 -14.09
CA ILE A 2 14.27 -4.37 -14.13
C ILE A 2 13.64 -4.21 -12.74
N ILE A 3 13.62 -5.27 -11.92
CA ILE A 3 13.13 -5.22 -10.53
C ILE A 3 13.96 -4.25 -9.68
N VAL A 4 15.28 -4.19 -9.89
CA VAL A 4 16.15 -3.26 -9.16
C VAL A 4 15.81 -1.81 -9.51
N ILE A 5 15.59 -1.52 -10.79
CA ILE A 5 15.14 -0.19 -11.24
C ILE A 5 13.79 0.18 -10.62
N HIS A 6 12.87 -0.78 -10.55
CA HIS A 6 11.57 -0.60 -9.92
C HIS A 6 11.72 -0.25 -8.43
N GLU A 7 12.46 -1.05 -7.65
CA GLU A 7 12.70 -0.75 -6.23
C GLU A 7 13.45 0.56 -6.02
N PHE A 8 14.36 0.92 -6.94
CA PHE A 8 15.07 2.18 -6.88
C PHE A 8 14.13 3.39 -6.99
N GLY A 9 13.06 3.29 -7.79
CA GLY A 9 12.02 4.30 -7.87
C GLY A 9 11.30 4.53 -6.53
N HIS A 10 10.98 3.43 -5.82
CA HIS A 10 10.43 3.48 -4.47
C HIS A 10 11.39 4.17 -3.51
N VAL A 11 12.65 3.73 -3.49
CA VAL A 11 13.70 4.27 -2.60
C VAL A 11 13.88 5.77 -2.80
N ILE A 12 14.01 6.23 -4.05
CA ILE A 12 14.15 7.67 -4.36
C ILE A 12 12.96 8.44 -3.81
N THR A 13 11.74 7.96 -4.06
CA THR A 13 10.51 8.65 -3.64
C THR A 13 10.41 8.73 -2.11
N ILE A 14 10.79 7.67 -1.41
CA ILE A 14 10.81 7.62 0.05
C ILE A 14 11.81 8.64 0.62
N ILE A 15 13.01 8.71 0.05
CA ILE A 15 14.06 9.68 0.44
C ILE A 15 13.58 11.11 0.18
N LEU A 16 12.98 11.39 -0.99
CA LEU A 16 12.45 12.72 -1.33
C LEU A 16 11.31 13.15 -0.39
N LEU A 17 10.52 12.19 0.10
CA LEU A 17 9.47 12.42 1.09
C LEU A 17 9.98 12.49 2.54
N LYS A 18 11.30 12.36 2.75
CA LYS A 18 11.98 12.42 4.05
C LYS A 18 11.50 11.34 5.04
N TYR A 19 11.30 10.13 4.56
CA TYR A 19 11.02 8.98 5.40
C TYR A 19 12.23 8.04 5.47
N ASP A 20 12.39 7.37 6.61
CA ASP A 20 13.50 6.43 6.80
C ASP A 20 13.14 5.04 6.28
N ILE A 21 14.10 4.38 5.65
CA ILE A 21 13.98 3.01 5.15
C ILE A 21 14.55 2.06 6.20
N GLU A 22 13.74 1.13 6.67
CA GLU A 22 14.17 0.13 7.67
C GLU A 22 14.86 -1.07 7.01
N SER A 23 14.27 -1.61 5.94
CA SER A 23 14.84 -2.74 5.21
C SER A 23 14.25 -2.86 3.80
N ILE A 24 15.00 -3.47 2.89
CA ILE A 24 14.53 -3.82 1.54
C ILE A 24 14.70 -5.34 1.39
N ASN A 25 13.59 -6.06 1.32
CA ASN A 25 13.60 -7.51 1.17
C ASN A 25 13.30 -7.87 -0.29
N ILE A 26 14.21 -8.55 -0.98
CA ILE A 26 14.03 -8.93 -2.38
C ILE A 26 13.42 -10.34 -2.46
N TYR A 27 12.28 -10.46 -3.13
CA TYR A 27 11.57 -11.70 -3.41
C TYR A 27 11.49 -11.97 -4.92
N PRO A 28 11.15 -13.21 -5.35
CA PRO A 28 11.04 -13.56 -6.78
C PRO A 28 10.05 -12.69 -7.58
N PHE A 29 9.07 -12.10 -6.89
CA PHE A 29 8.03 -11.26 -7.50
C PHE A 29 8.28 -9.75 -7.36
N GLY A 30 9.35 -9.32 -6.70
CA GLY A 30 9.63 -7.91 -6.43
C GLY A 30 10.32 -7.68 -5.07
N GLY A 31 10.58 -6.42 -4.71
CA GLY A 31 11.04 -6.05 -3.38
C GLY A 31 9.89 -5.64 -2.46
N ILE A 32 10.05 -5.88 -1.16
CA ILE A 32 9.21 -5.28 -0.13
C ILE A 32 10.09 -4.32 0.67
N THR A 33 9.86 -3.03 0.48
CA THR A 33 10.54 -1.96 1.21
C THR A 33 9.76 -1.65 2.50
N LYS A 34 10.39 -1.86 3.66
CA LYS A 34 9.87 -1.45 4.97
C LYS A 34 10.29 -0.02 5.26
N ILE A 35 9.32 0.81 5.63
CA ILE A 35 9.48 2.25 5.78
C ILE A 35 9.02 2.65 7.17
N ASN A 36 9.84 3.41 7.89
CA ASN A 36 9.46 4.02 9.15
C ASN A 36 8.65 5.29 8.89
N LYS A 37 7.37 5.10 8.58
CA LYS A 37 6.43 6.18 8.26
C LYS A 37 5.19 6.10 9.13
N PRO A 38 4.71 7.23 9.72
CA PRO A 38 3.43 7.26 10.41
C PRO A 38 2.27 6.87 9.46
N ILE A 39 1.36 6.03 9.92
CA ILE A 39 0.16 5.61 9.16
C ILE A 39 -0.72 6.84 8.85
N ASN A 40 -0.78 7.78 9.80
CA ASN A 40 -1.57 9.01 9.68
C ASN A 40 -0.94 10.12 8.82
N SER A 41 0.19 9.84 8.16
CA SER A 41 0.76 10.73 7.14
C SER A 41 -0.19 10.96 5.96
N LYS A 42 0.12 11.94 5.10
CA LYS A 42 -0.72 12.31 3.95
C LYS A 42 -0.90 11.12 3.00
N ILE A 43 -2.13 10.90 2.53
CA ILE A 43 -2.46 9.79 1.62
C ILE A 43 -1.70 9.93 0.30
N ILE A 44 -1.48 11.17 -0.17
CA ILE A 44 -0.74 11.43 -1.41
C ILE A 44 0.69 10.89 -1.36
N HIS A 45 1.32 10.82 -0.18
CA HIS A 45 2.66 10.25 -0.04
C HIS A 45 2.65 8.74 -0.32
N ASP A 46 1.59 8.02 0.10
CA ASP A 46 1.45 6.58 -0.18
C ASP A 46 1.23 6.30 -1.66
N ILE A 47 0.43 7.14 -2.31
CA ILE A 47 0.17 7.06 -3.75
C ILE A 47 1.46 7.30 -4.53
N LEU A 48 2.22 8.34 -4.18
CA LEU A 48 3.49 8.65 -4.83
C LEU A 48 4.47 7.48 -4.70
N ILE A 49 4.61 6.91 -3.51
CA ILE A 49 5.45 5.73 -3.29
C ILE A 49 4.95 4.57 -4.15
N ALA A 50 3.69 4.15 -4.02
CA ALA A 50 3.16 2.99 -4.74
C ALA A 50 3.30 3.10 -6.27
N VAL A 51 3.16 4.30 -6.84
CA VAL A 51 3.26 4.52 -8.30
C VAL A 51 4.71 4.68 -8.76
N SER A 52 5.62 5.09 -7.88
CA SER A 52 7.00 5.43 -8.25
C SER A 52 7.79 4.28 -8.87
N GLY A 53 7.68 3.06 -8.34
CA GLY A 53 8.40 1.91 -8.90
C GLY A 53 8.03 1.67 -10.37
N VAL A 54 6.74 1.68 -10.70
CA VAL A 54 6.24 1.52 -12.07
C VAL A 54 6.68 2.68 -12.97
N LEU A 55 6.63 3.92 -12.48
CA LEU A 55 7.06 5.09 -13.25
C LEU A 55 8.55 5.04 -13.60
N PHE A 56 9.42 4.75 -12.62
CA PHE A 56 10.85 4.65 -12.85
C PHE A 56 11.19 3.52 -13.82
N GLN A 57 10.53 2.37 -13.63
CA GLN A 57 10.65 1.23 -14.52
C GLN A 57 10.24 1.61 -15.96
N TYR A 58 9.13 2.31 -16.15
CA TYR A 58 8.71 2.79 -17.47
C TYR A 58 9.72 3.78 -18.08
N ILE A 59 10.17 4.78 -17.32
CA ILE A 59 11.10 5.82 -17.81
C ILE A 59 12.42 5.20 -18.25
N ILE A 60 13.05 4.37 -17.42
CA ILE A 60 14.38 3.81 -17.70
C ILE A 60 14.33 2.86 -18.90
N VAL A 61 13.30 2.02 -19.02
CA VAL A 61 13.17 1.14 -20.20
C VAL A 61 12.99 1.95 -21.49
N ASN A 62 12.22 3.04 -21.47
CA ASN A 62 12.09 3.91 -22.65
C ASN A 62 13.40 4.63 -23.00
N ILE A 63 14.18 5.07 -22.00
CA ILE A 63 15.53 5.63 -22.23
C ILE A 63 16.43 4.60 -22.91
N ILE A 64 16.47 3.36 -22.41
CA ILE A 64 17.26 2.28 -23.02
C ILE A 64 16.88 2.06 -24.49
N CYS A 65 15.57 2.11 -24.80
CA CYS A 65 15.08 1.98 -26.18
C CYS A 65 15.47 3.16 -27.08
N ILE A 66 15.42 4.40 -26.57
CA ILE A 66 15.70 5.61 -27.38
C ILE A 66 17.19 5.70 -27.73
N PHE A 67 18.06 5.41 -26.75
CA PHE A 67 19.51 5.52 -26.93
C PHE A 67 20.16 4.28 -27.57
N ASN A 68 19.36 3.27 -27.96
CA ASN A 68 19.85 2.02 -28.55
C ASN A 68 21.05 1.42 -27.80
N ILE A 69 20.99 1.44 -26.46
CA ILE A 69 22.12 1.03 -25.59
C ILE A 69 22.47 -0.45 -25.81
N PHE A 70 21.49 -1.26 -26.22
CA PHE A 70 21.64 -2.68 -26.50
C PHE A 70 21.16 -3.02 -27.91
N GLU A 71 21.53 -4.21 -28.38
CA GLU A 71 21.02 -4.79 -29.61
C GLU A 71 19.49 -4.91 -29.61
N TYR A 72 18.90 -4.80 -30.80
CA TYR A 72 17.45 -4.81 -31.00
C TYR A 72 16.76 -6.01 -30.33
N GLN A 73 17.34 -7.20 -30.45
CA GLN A 73 16.77 -8.43 -29.87
C GLN A 73 16.76 -8.38 -28.34
N THR A 74 17.83 -7.87 -27.72
CA THR A 74 17.90 -7.66 -26.27
C THR A 74 16.88 -6.62 -25.79
N VAL A 75 16.74 -5.50 -26.51
CA VAL A 75 15.75 -4.46 -26.20
C VAL A 75 14.31 -5.00 -26.28
N TYR A 76 14.01 -5.80 -27.30
CA TYR A 76 12.69 -6.42 -27.46
C TYR A 76 12.34 -7.34 -26.29
N ILE A 77 13.29 -8.16 -25.84
CA ILE A 77 13.14 -9.04 -24.69
C ILE A 77 12.92 -8.22 -23.40
N ILE A 78 13.76 -7.21 -23.16
CA ILE A 78 13.65 -6.32 -21.99
C ILE A 78 12.26 -5.67 -21.96
N LYS A 79 11.79 -5.13 -23.09
CA LYS A 79 10.48 -4.46 -23.19
C LYS A 79 9.33 -5.42 -22.89
N SER A 80 9.39 -6.65 -23.43
CA SER A 80 8.35 -7.67 -23.22
C SER A 80 8.22 -8.04 -21.74
N TYR A 81 9.34 -8.37 -21.08
CA TYR A 81 9.34 -8.67 -19.64
C TYR A 81 8.97 -7.46 -18.79
N ASN A 82 9.38 -6.26 -19.19
CA ASN A 82 9.05 -5.03 -18.49
C ASN A 82 7.55 -4.80 -18.40
N ILE A 83 6.83 -4.98 -19.52
CA ILE A 83 5.38 -4.83 -19.56
C ILE A 83 4.71 -5.86 -18.65
N ILE A 84 5.15 -7.12 -18.70
CA ILE A 84 4.61 -8.19 -17.83
C ILE A 84 4.80 -7.82 -16.36
N LEU A 85 5.98 -7.34 -15.96
CA LEU A 85 6.26 -6.95 -14.58
C LEU A 85 5.46 -5.72 -14.14
N ILE A 86 5.26 -4.74 -15.02
CA ILE A 86 4.40 -3.58 -14.73
C ILE A 86 2.96 -4.03 -14.50
N VAL A 87 2.40 -4.82 -15.42
CA VAL A 87 1.04 -5.35 -15.29
C VAL A 87 0.92 -6.19 -14.02
N PHE A 88 1.92 -7.02 -13.73
CA PHE A 88 1.94 -7.83 -12.53
C PHE A 88 1.90 -6.97 -11.26
N ASN A 89 2.79 -5.97 -11.13
CA ASN A 89 2.84 -5.11 -9.95
C ASN A 89 1.61 -4.21 -9.80
N LEU A 90 0.85 -3.94 -10.87
CA LEU A 90 -0.40 -3.18 -10.82
C LEU A 90 -1.63 -4.02 -10.43
N PHE A 91 -1.51 -5.35 -10.32
CA PHE A 91 -2.62 -6.15 -9.81
C PHE A 91 -2.99 -5.74 -8.38
N PRO A 92 -4.29 -5.67 -8.03
CA PRO A 92 -4.73 -5.30 -6.69
C PRO A 92 -4.64 -6.49 -5.72
N ILE A 93 -3.48 -7.15 -5.67
CA ILE A 93 -3.16 -8.29 -4.80
C ILE A 93 -2.10 -7.85 -3.78
N VAL A 94 -2.36 -8.02 -2.50
CA VAL A 94 -1.34 -7.80 -1.45
C VAL A 94 -0.24 -8.86 -1.59
N PRO A 95 1.05 -8.48 -1.62
CA PRO A 95 1.65 -7.19 -1.23
C PRO A 95 2.07 -6.28 -2.40
N LEU A 96 1.56 -6.53 -3.62
CA LEU A 96 1.93 -5.79 -4.83
C LEU A 96 1.53 -4.31 -4.75
N ASP A 97 2.20 -3.46 -5.50
CA ASP A 97 2.01 -2.01 -5.41
C ASP A 97 0.61 -1.56 -5.86
N GLY A 98 -0.02 -2.29 -6.77
CA GLY A 98 -1.40 -2.08 -7.18
C GLY A 98 -2.37 -2.16 -6.00
N SER A 99 -2.15 -3.07 -5.05
CA SER A 99 -2.97 -3.16 -3.83
C SER A 99 -2.78 -1.96 -2.91
N LYS A 100 -1.54 -1.48 -2.73
CA LYS A 100 -1.22 -0.30 -1.91
C LYS A 100 -1.78 0.98 -2.52
N LEU A 101 -1.65 1.12 -3.84
CA LEU A 101 -2.25 2.22 -4.60
C LEU A 101 -3.76 2.22 -4.44
N PHE A 102 -4.38 1.05 -4.64
CA PHE A 102 -5.82 0.89 -4.51
C PHE A 102 -6.31 1.19 -3.08
N GLU A 103 -5.65 0.68 -2.04
CA GLU A 103 -5.98 0.97 -0.64
C GLU A 103 -5.84 2.46 -0.34
N SER A 104 -4.79 3.11 -0.85
CA SER A 104 -4.56 4.55 -0.67
C SER A 104 -5.67 5.38 -1.30
N ILE A 105 -6.12 5.01 -2.49
CA ILE A 105 -7.28 5.64 -3.15
C ILE A 105 -8.55 5.42 -2.31
N LEU A 106 -8.82 4.20 -1.83
CA LEU A 106 -9.97 3.93 -0.96
C LEU A 106 -9.94 4.75 0.32
N ASN A 107 -8.75 4.96 0.91
CA ASN A 107 -8.56 5.79 2.10
C ASN A 107 -8.95 7.26 1.89
N MET A 108 -9.00 7.73 0.64
CA MET A 108 -9.52 9.07 0.33
C MET A 108 -11.04 9.15 0.51
N PHE A 109 -11.78 8.05 0.35
CA PHE A 109 -13.25 8.02 0.32
C PHE A 109 -13.87 7.35 1.56
N PHE A 110 -13.23 6.31 2.09
CA PHE A 110 -13.77 5.44 3.16
C PHE A 110 -12.99 5.56 4.47
N SER A 111 -13.48 4.89 5.53
CA SER A 111 -12.74 4.76 6.80
C SER A 111 -11.57 3.81 6.64
N TYR A 112 -10.53 4.00 7.44
CA TYR A 112 -9.29 3.23 7.33
C TYR A 112 -9.56 1.71 7.41
N LYS A 113 -10.44 1.31 8.34
CA LYS A 113 -10.87 -0.08 8.49
C LYS A 113 -11.67 -0.59 7.29
N LYS A 114 -12.54 0.22 6.70
CA LYS A 114 -13.31 -0.16 5.50
C LYS A 114 -12.41 -0.32 4.28
N SER A 115 -11.49 0.62 4.04
CA SER A 115 -10.50 0.54 2.95
C SER A 115 -9.68 -0.73 3.03
N PHE A 116 -9.23 -1.08 4.24
CA PHE A 116 -8.52 -2.33 4.51
C PHE A 116 -9.35 -3.56 4.09
N HIS A 117 -10.59 -3.67 4.57
CA HIS A 117 -11.43 -4.83 4.29
C HIS A 117 -11.76 -4.98 2.80
N ILE A 118 -12.05 -3.87 2.12
CA ILE A 118 -12.31 -3.86 0.68
C ILE A 118 -11.05 -4.32 -0.09
N THR A 119 -9.88 -3.79 0.27
CA THR A 119 -8.59 -4.18 -0.34
C THR A 119 -8.31 -5.66 -0.13
N PHE A 120 -8.51 -6.18 1.08
CA PHE A 120 -8.33 -7.60 1.40
C PHE A 120 -9.25 -8.50 0.54
N ILE A 121 -10.54 -8.17 0.45
CA ILE A 121 -11.50 -8.94 -0.36
C ILE A 121 -11.08 -8.93 -1.83
N ILE A 122 -10.71 -7.77 -2.38
CA ILE A 122 -10.29 -7.64 -3.77
C ILE A 122 -8.99 -8.40 -4.03
N SER A 123 -8.05 -8.41 -3.09
CA SER A 123 -6.83 -9.22 -3.19
C SER A 123 -7.13 -10.71 -3.24
N VAL A 124 -8.00 -11.22 -2.36
CA VAL A 124 -8.41 -12.63 -2.38
C VAL A 124 -9.10 -13.00 -3.70
N LEU A 125 -10.04 -12.18 -4.16
CA LEU A 125 -10.71 -12.39 -5.46
C LEU A 125 -9.70 -12.40 -6.62
N SER A 126 -8.74 -11.48 -6.61
CA SER A 126 -7.71 -11.38 -7.64
C SER A 126 -6.76 -12.58 -7.63
N ILE A 127 -6.42 -13.13 -6.45
CA ILE A 127 -5.64 -14.37 -6.34
C ILE A 127 -6.43 -15.55 -6.93
N ILE A 128 -7.73 -15.66 -6.65
CA ILE A 128 -8.57 -16.73 -7.21
C ILE A 128 -8.59 -16.64 -8.74
N LEU A 129 -8.76 -15.45 -9.30
CA LEU A 129 -8.70 -15.24 -10.75
C LEU A 129 -7.32 -15.60 -11.32
N PHE A 130 -6.24 -15.24 -10.62
CA PHE A 130 -4.88 -15.56 -11.04
C PHE A 130 -4.61 -17.07 -11.04
N ILE A 131 -5.10 -17.81 -10.05
CA ILE A 131 -4.98 -19.28 -10.00
C ILE A 131 -5.68 -19.91 -11.20
N ASN A 132 -6.94 -19.52 -11.47
CA ASN A 132 -7.70 -20.03 -12.62
C ASN A 132 -6.96 -19.78 -13.95
N TYR A 133 -6.42 -18.56 -14.12
CA TYR A 133 -5.63 -18.23 -15.31
C TYR A 133 -4.37 -19.09 -15.45
N ASN A 134 -3.65 -19.37 -14.36
CA ASN A 134 -2.45 -20.21 -14.38
C ASN A 134 -2.76 -21.67 -14.69
N MET A 135 -3.91 -22.20 -14.23
CA MET A 135 -4.36 -23.55 -14.55
C MET A 135 -4.69 -23.72 -16.04
N ILE A 136 -5.43 -22.76 -16.62
CA ILE A 136 -5.82 -22.81 -18.05
C ILE A 136 -4.58 -22.77 -18.95
N ASN A 137 -3.59 -21.95 -18.62
CA ASN A 137 -2.40 -21.75 -19.46
C ASN A 137 -1.21 -22.63 -19.07
N SER A 138 -1.35 -23.53 -18.09
CA SER A 138 -0.29 -24.43 -17.61
C SER A 138 1.02 -23.72 -17.22
N LEU A 139 0.91 -22.54 -16.59
CA LEU A 139 2.05 -21.65 -16.34
C LEU A 139 2.92 -22.03 -15.12
N ASN A 140 2.62 -23.13 -14.40
CA ASN A 140 3.42 -23.70 -13.29
C ASN A 140 3.97 -22.70 -12.24
N ASN A 141 3.29 -21.55 -12.01
CA ASN A 141 3.74 -20.49 -11.10
C ASN A 141 3.36 -20.73 -9.62
N TYR A 142 3.44 -21.97 -9.13
CA TYR A 142 2.96 -22.33 -7.79
C TYR A 142 3.69 -21.59 -6.67
N LEU A 143 5.00 -21.33 -6.82
CA LEU A 143 5.78 -20.59 -5.84
C LEU A 143 5.25 -19.15 -5.65
N ILE A 144 4.95 -18.45 -6.75
CA ILE A 144 4.43 -17.08 -6.71
C ILE A 144 3.06 -17.08 -6.03
N ILE A 145 2.18 -18.00 -6.41
CA ILE A 145 0.84 -18.14 -5.82
C ILE A 145 0.93 -18.37 -4.31
N ALA A 146 1.80 -19.30 -3.87
CA ALA A 146 1.99 -19.58 -2.45
C ALA A 146 2.45 -18.35 -1.67
N LEU A 147 3.39 -17.57 -2.22
CA LEU A 147 3.86 -16.34 -1.61
C LEU A 147 2.75 -15.27 -1.53
N LEU A 148 1.97 -15.08 -2.59
CA LEU A 148 0.85 -14.11 -2.60
C LEU A 148 -0.20 -14.46 -1.54
N ILE A 149 -0.55 -15.74 -1.40
CA ILE A 149 -1.46 -16.23 -0.35
C ILE A 149 -0.86 -15.97 1.03
N PHE A 150 0.41 -16.31 1.24
CA PHE A 150 1.10 -16.10 2.51
C PHE A 150 1.08 -14.63 2.94
N TYR A 151 1.44 -13.71 2.04
CA TYR A 151 1.45 -12.28 2.35
C TYR A 151 0.05 -11.69 2.54
N THR A 152 -0.94 -12.15 1.77
CA THR A 152 -2.34 -11.75 1.97
C THR A 152 -2.86 -12.21 3.33
N TYR A 153 -2.49 -13.42 3.77
CA TYR A 153 -2.83 -13.93 5.09
C TYR A 153 -2.15 -13.14 6.21
N ARG A 154 -0.85 -12.86 6.08
CA ARG A 154 -0.10 -12.01 7.01
C ARG A 154 -0.73 -10.62 7.15
N TYR A 155 -1.11 -10.01 6.03
CA TYR A 155 -1.81 -8.73 6.00
C TYR A 155 -3.14 -8.74 6.78
N TYR A 156 -3.89 -9.84 6.71
CA TYR A 156 -5.11 -10.02 7.51
C TYR A 156 -4.82 -10.07 9.02
N ILE A 157 -3.85 -10.88 9.44
CA ILE A 157 -3.49 -11.02 10.86
C ILE A 157 -2.97 -9.70 11.43
N ASP A 158 -2.04 -9.07 10.72
CA ASP A 158 -1.33 -7.88 11.20
C ASP A 158 -2.27 -6.66 11.28
N PHE A 159 -3.45 -6.71 10.65
CA PHE A 159 -4.41 -5.61 10.64
C PHE A 159 -4.83 -5.15 12.03
N LYS A 160 -5.03 -6.07 12.98
CA LYS A 160 -5.41 -5.67 14.36
C LYS A 160 -4.34 -4.78 14.98
N TYR A 161 -3.07 -5.13 14.77
CA TYR A 161 -1.93 -4.33 15.24
C TYR A 161 -1.85 -3.00 14.49
N ILE A 162 -1.91 -3.02 13.16
CA ILE A 162 -1.83 -1.82 12.30
C ILE A 162 -2.95 -0.84 12.63
N PHE A 163 -4.18 -1.33 12.81
CA PHE A 163 -5.33 -0.49 13.18
C PHE A 163 -5.16 0.14 14.56
N ASN A 164 -4.63 -0.59 15.54
CA ASN A 164 -4.35 -0.03 16.85
C ASN A 164 -3.21 1.01 16.80
N LYS A 165 -2.14 0.76 16.02
CA LYS A 165 -1.08 1.73 15.76
C LYS A 165 -1.65 3.00 15.11
N PHE A 166 -2.55 2.86 14.13
CA PHE A 166 -3.25 3.98 13.50
C PHE A 166 -4.01 4.84 14.51
N LEU A 167 -4.69 4.23 15.50
CA LEU A 167 -5.39 4.99 16.54
C LEU A 167 -4.42 5.68 17.50
N LEU A 168 -3.40 4.97 17.96
CA LEU A 168 -2.41 5.45 18.93
C LEU A 168 -1.64 6.67 18.40
N GLU A 169 -1.19 6.61 17.14
CA GLU A 169 -0.45 7.68 16.49
C GLU A 169 -1.21 9.02 16.49
N ARG A 170 -2.54 8.99 16.41
CA ARG A 170 -3.37 10.21 16.43
C ARG A 170 -3.32 10.94 17.77
N VAL A 171 -3.16 10.19 18.87
CA VAL A 171 -3.01 10.75 20.22
C VAL A 171 -1.58 11.19 20.47
N LEU A 172 -0.59 10.40 20.04
CA LEU A 172 0.82 10.66 20.31
C LEU A 172 1.39 11.84 19.52
N TYR A 173 1.13 11.89 18.22
CA TYR A 173 1.77 12.88 17.33
C TYR A 173 0.91 14.12 17.06
N LYS A 174 -0.30 14.21 17.62
CA LYS A 174 -1.22 15.37 17.53
C LYS A 174 -1.31 15.98 16.12
N PHE A 175 -1.55 15.15 15.12
CA PHE A 175 -1.64 15.60 13.73
C PHE A 175 -2.66 16.72 13.53
N SER A 176 -2.27 17.78 12.83
CA SER A 176 -3.18 18.86 12.45
C SER A 176 -3.94 18.52 11.17
N TYR A 177 -5.20 18.11 11.30
CA TYR A 177 -6.07 17.85 10.15
C TYR A 177 -6.89 19.09 9.78
N LYS A 178 -6.91 19.45 8.50
CA LYS A 178 -7.71 20.59 7.99
C LYS A 178 -9.20 20.25 7.87
N LYS A 179 -9.54 18.99 7.60
CA LYS A 179 -10.92 18.55 7.36
C LYS A 179 -11.53 18.05 8.65
N ILE A 180 -12.79 18.42 8.94
CA ILE A 180 -13.50 18.01 10.14
C ILE A 180 -14.73 17.19 9.75
N LYS A 181 -14.97 16.09 10.47
CA LYS A 181 -16.16 15.25 10.32
C LYS A 181 -16.91 15.14 11.64
N ASN A 182 -18.08 15.77 11.67
CA ASN A 182 -18.99 15.70 12.82
C ASN A 182 -19.91 14.48 12.66
N ASN A 183 -20.39 13.92 13.78
CA ASN A 183 -21.28 12.74 13.84
C ASN A 183 -20.65 11.40 13.47
N THR A 184 -19.38 11.19 13.84
CA THR A 184 -18.79 9.84 13.75
C THR A 184 -19.46 8.95 14.79
N LYS A 185 -19.88 7.74 14.41
CA LYS A 185 -20.55 6.79 15.31
C LYS A 185 -19.51 5.98 16.09
N ASN A 186 -18.67 5.25 15.36
CA ASN A 186 -17.71 4.29 15.92
C ASN A 186 -16.26 4.68 15.61
N ILE A 187 -15.34 4.23 16.46
CA ILE A 187 -13.88 4.41 16.26
C ILE A 187 -13.43 3.78 14.93
N ASP A 188 -14.12 2.72 14.50
CA ASP A 188 -13.92 2.04 13.23
C ASP A 188 -14.23 2.91 11.99
N ASP A 189 -14.98 4.01 12.15
CA ASP A 189 -15.34 4.93 11.09
C ASP A 189 -14.32 6.07 10.90
N LEU A 190 -13.20 6.06 11.65
CA LEU A 190 -12.14 7.05 11.53
C LEU A 190 -11.50 7.01 10.14
N ARG A 191 -11.35 8.18 9.55
CA ARG A 191 -10.74 8.40 8.23
C ARG A 191 -9.38 9.07 8.39
N ARG A 192 -8.47 8.77 7.47
CA ARG A 192 -7.20 9.49 7.35
C ARG A 192 -7.44 10.92 6.89
N GLU A 193 -6.63 11.87 7.36
CA GLU A 193 -6.72 13.31 7.05
C GLU A 193 -7.98 14.06 7.52
N TYR A 194 -8.84 13.44 8.33
CA TYR A 194 -10.00 14.08 8.95
C TYR A 194 -9.84 14.10 10.46
N LYS A 195 -10.21 15.20 11.12
CA LYS A 195 -10.49 15.24 12.56
C LYS A 195 -11.94 14.85 12.81
N HIS A 196 -12.18 13.91 13.69
CA HIS A 196 -13.51 13.38 13.97
C HIS A 196 -14.03 13.82 15.34
N TYR A 197 -15.31 14.17 15.37
CA TYR A 197 -16.07 14.34 16.60
C TYR A 197 -17.19 13.31 16.68
N PHE A 198 -17.37 12.75 17.86
CA PHE A 198 -18.36 11.73 18.14
C PHE A 198 -19.56 12.34 18.82
N LYS A 199 -20.76 11.99 18.35
CA LYS A 199 -22.01 12.46 18.99
C LYS A 199 -22.27 11.62 20.25
N GLY A 200 -22.05 12.20 21.43
CA GLY A 200 -22.47 11.64 22.70
C GLY A 200 -23.94 11.97 22.99
N LYS A 201 -24.48 11.48 24.12
CA LYS A 201 -25.89 11.69 24.51
C LYS A 201 -26.25 13.19 24.56
N ASN A 202 -25.38 14.04 25.14
CA ASN A 202 -25.60 15.49 25.28
C ASN A 202 -24.43 16.40 24.83
N LYS A 203 -23.27 15.84 24.43
CA LYS A 203 -22.09 16.61 24.02
C LYS A 203 -21.30 15.90 22.91
N TYR A 204 -20.56 16.66 22.11
CA TYR A 204 -19.58 16.10 21.19
C TYR A 204 -18.32 15.70 21.96
N VAL A 205 -17.88 14.45 21.77
CA VAL A 205 -16.65 13.90 22.35
C VAL A 205 -15.56 13.94 21.29
N SER A 206 -14.38 14.40 21.68
CA SER A 206 -13.21 14.45 20.79
C SER A 206 -12.71 13.04 20.45
N GLU A 207 -12.04 12.87 19.31
CA GLU A 207 -11.41 11.59 18.98
C GLU A 207 -10.34 11.16 19.99
N GLU A 208 -9.59 12.09 20.56
CA GLU A 208 -8.54 11.80 21.55
C GLU A 208 -9.12 11.14 22.80
N GLU A 209 -10.23 11.68 23.31
CA GLU A 209 -10.91 11.16 24.50
C GLU A 209 -11.45 9.75 24.24
N LYS A 210 -12.13 9.54 23.10
CA LYS A 210 -12.60 8.20 22.71
C LYS A 210 -11.47 7.18 22.52
N ILE A 211 -10.33 7.60 21.98
CA ILE A 211 -9.19 6.70 21.78
C ILE A 211 -8.56 6.37 23.14
N LYS A 212 -8.41 7.35 24.05
CA LYS A 212 -7.94 7.12 25.42
C LYS A 212 -8.85 6.17 26.19
N ASP A 213 -10.16 6.28 26.05
CA ASP A 213 -11.11 5.33 26.68
C ASP A 213 -10.88 3.89 26.22
N LYS A 214 -10.50 3.68 24.95
CA LYS A 214 -10.24 2.35 24.38
C LYS A 214 -8.94 1.73 24.90
N PHE A 215 -7.89 2.53 25.10
CA PHE A 215 -6.56 2.05 25.48
C PHE A 215 -6.25 2.24 26.98
N GLY A 216 -7.16 2.85 27.74
CA GLY A 216 -6.90 3.34 29.09
C GLY A 216 -6.21 4.72 29.07
N LYS A 217 -6.17 5.41 30.23
CA LYS A 217 -5.39 6.64 30.37
C LYS A 217 -3.92 6.32 30.05
N ILE A 218 -3.46 6.74 28.88
CA ILE A 218 -2.04 6.81 28.55
C ILE A 218 -1.53 7.99 29.40
N VAL A 219 -1.02 7.65 30.60
CA VAL A 219 -0.39 8.58 31.55
C VAL A 219 1.01 8.92 31.05
#